data_AF-A0AA40NMW5-F1
#
_entry.id   AF-A0AA40NMW5-F1
#
_cell.length_a   1.000
_cell.length_b   1.000
_cell.length_c   1.000
_cell.angle_alpha   90.00
_cell.angle_beta   90.00
_cell.angle_gamma   90.00
#
_symmetry.space_group_name_H-M   'P 1'
#
loop_
_entity.id
_entity.type
_entity.pdbx_description
1 polymer ?
#
loop_
_entity_poly.entity_id
_entity_poly.type
_entity_poly.pdbx_seq_one_letter_code
_entity_poly.pdbx_strand_id
1 'polypeptide(L)' 'MQTDNSFDSDKPFLFDEMTHETECVLAILRTVNQVNDPHTKSYLIDAAELIGTRLLNKLQHNERIEDGE' A
#
# COMPACT_ATOMS: atom_id res chain seq x y z
N MET A 1 17.52 -26.49 8.16
CA MET A 1 18.10 -25.92 6.92
C MET A 1 17.37 -26.59 5.78
N GLN A 2 16.54 -25.95 4.97
CA GLN A 2 16.59 -24.60 4.41
C GLN A 2 15.26 -23.84 4.57
N THR A 3 15.36 -22.53 4.75
CA THR A 3 14.27 -21.56 4.66
C THR A 3 14.11 -21.18 3.19
N ASP A 4 13.17 -21.80 2.48
CA ASP A 4 12.69 -21.26 1.21
C ASP A 4 11.60 -20.24 1.51
N ASN A 5 12.04 -19.02 1.85
CA ASN A 5 11.22 -17.84 1.67
C ASN A 5 11.32 -17.46 0.18
N SER A 6 10.72 -18.26 -0.70
CA SER A 6 10.41 -17.79 -2.04
C SER A 6 9.28 -16.78 -1.88
N PHE A 7 9.60 -15.49 -1.99
CA PHE A 7 8.60 -14.49 -2.34
C PHE A 7 8.06 -14.90 -3.71
N ASP A 8 6.94 -15.63 -3.68
CA ASP A 8 6.21 -16.07 -4.86
C ASP A 8 5.82 -14.81 -5.63
N SER A 9 6.60 -14.48 -6.65
CA SER A 9 6.56 -13.21 -7.38
C SER A 9 5.46 -13.20 -8.45
N ASP A 10 4.67 -14.27 -8.51
CA ASP A 10 3.76 -14.60 -9.61
C ASP A 10 2.30 -14.71 -9.15
N LYS A 11 1.96 -14.33 -7.92
CA LYS A 11 0.56 -14.23 -7.48
C LYS A 11 0.05 -12.81 -7.72
N PRO A 12 -1.01 -12.62 -8.53
CA PRO A 12 -1.72 -11.35 -8.60
C PRO A 12 -2.02 -10.89 -7.18
N PHE A 13 -1.67 -9.64 -6.84
CA PHE A 13 -1.99 -9.11 -5.53
C PHE A 13 -3.51 -9.23 -5.32
N LEU A 14 -3.91 -9.88 -4.24
CA LEU A 14 -5.32 -10.14 -3.95
C LEU A 14 -6.05 -8.79 -3.89
N PHE A 15 -7.10 -8.65 -4.70
CA PHE A 15 -7.89 -7.42 -4.81
C PHE A 15 -8.31 -6.88 -3.43
N ASP A 16 -8.58 -7.77 -2.48
CA ASP A 16 -8.93 -7.43 -1.09
C ASP A 16 -7.80 -6.71 -0.35
N GLU A 17 -6.55 -7.09 -0.58
CA GLU A 17 -5.39 -6.47 0.07
C GLU A 17 -5.17 -5.05 -0.46
N MET A 18 -5.25 -4.86 -1.78
CA MET A 18 -5.16 -3.52 -2.39
C MET A 18 -6.34 -2.63 -1.98
N THR A 19 -7.53 -3.21 -1.88
CA THR A 19 -8.73 -2.50 -1.38
C THR A 19 -8.50 -2.04 0.05
N HIS A 20 -8.02 -2.92 0.92
CA HIS A 20 -7.72 -2.58 2.31
C HIS A 20 -6.66 -1.47 2.43
N GLU A 21 -5.56 -1.56 1.69
CA GLU A 21 -4.53 -0.51 1.70
C GLU A 21 -5.06 0.84 1.20
N THR A 22 -5.92 0.82 0.18
CA THR A 22 -6.61 2.02 -0.32
C THR A 22 -7.50 2.63 0.76
N GLU A 23 -8.28 1.81 1.46
CA GLU A 23 -9.12 2.26 2.57
C GLU A 23 -8.28 2.89 3.69
N CYS A 24 -7.13 2.30 4.04
CA CYS A 24 -6.21 2.85 5.03
C CYS A 24 -5.69 4.23 4.63
N VAL A 25 -5.23 4.41 3.39
CA VAL A 25 -4.75 5.71 2.90
C VAL A 25 -5.87 6.75 2.97
N LEU A 26 -7.07 6.41 2.49
CA LEU A 26 -8.22 7.32 2.53
C LEU A 26 -8.64 7.68 3.96
N ALA A 27 -8.60 6.73 4.89
CA ALA A 27 -8.88 6.98 6.30
C ALA A 27 -7.86 7.95 6.89
N ILE A 28 -6.57 7.74 6.65
CA ILE A 28 -5.50 8.63 7.14
C ILE A 28 -5.68 10.05 6.59
N LEU A 29 -5.92 10.21 5.29
CA LEU A 29 -6.12 11.52 4.67
C LEU A 29 -7.34 12.26 5.26
N ARG A 30 -8.43 11.55 5.57
CA ARG A 30 -9.58 12.13 6.27
C ARG A 30 -9.20 12.56 7.69
N THR A 31 -8.45 11.74 8.41
CA THR A 31 -8.00 12.04 9.78
C THR A 31 -7.04 13.23 9.83
N VAL A 32 -6.11 13.37 8.89
CA VAL A 32 -5.15 14.50 8.83
C VAL A 32 -5.86 15.85 8.83
N ASN A 33 -7.02 15.94 8.17
CA ASN A 33 -7.83 17.17 8.13
C ASN A 33 -8.50 17.51 9.46
N GLN A 34 -8.60 16.56 10.38
CA GLN A 34 -9.24 16.71 11.69
C GLN A 34 -8.23 16.87 12.84
N VAL A 35 -6.99 16.48 12.64
CA VAL A 35 -5.90 16.68 13.60
C VAL A 35 -5.44 18.14 13.55
N ASN A 36 -5.11 18.74 14.68
CA ASN A 36 -4.51 20.08 14.74
C ASN A 36 -3.02 20.06 15.09
N ASP A 37 -2.57 19.02 15.79
CA ASP A 37 -1.17 18.86 16.17
C ASP A 37 -0.27 18.62 14.93
N PRO A 38 0.70 19.51 14.65
CA PRO A 38 1.55 19.40 13.46
C PRO A 38 2.41 18.13 13.44
N HIS A 39 2.88 17.67 14.60
CA HIS A 39 3.71 16.45 14.68
C HIS A 39 2.88 15.22 14.31
N THR A 40 1.69 15.08 14.89
CA THR A 40 0.75 14.00 14.56
C THR A 40 0.36 14.04 13.08
N LYS A 41 0.14 15.22 12.50
CA LYS A 41 -0.08 15.35 11.04
C LYS A 41 1.09 14.79 10.23
N SER A 42 2.32 15.16 10.59
CA SER A 42 3.52 14.65 9.90
C SER A 42 3.57 13.13 9.93
N TYR A 43 3.40 12.53 11.11
CA TYR A 43 3.40 11.07 11.25
C TYR A 43 2.32 10.38 10.41
N LEU A 44 1.12 10.97 10.34
CA LEU A 44 0.03 10.45 9.52
C LEU A 44 0.35 10.57 8.02
N ILE A 45 0.96 11.68 7.59
CA ILE A 45 1.39 11.85 6.20
C ILE A 45 2.46 10.81 5.84
N ASP A 46 3.46 10.60 6.69
CA ASP A 46 4.52 9.60 6.47
C ASP A 46 3.93 8.18 6.37
N ALA A 47 2.92 7.86 7.21
CA ALA A 47 2.21 6.59 7.15
C ALA A 47 1.42 6.43 5.84
N ALA A 48 0.73 7.49 5.39
CA ALA A 48 0.02 7.48 4.11
C ALA A 48 0.96 7.31 2.92
N GLU A 49 2.14 7.94 2.95
CA GLU A 49 3.17 7.80 1.92
C GLU A 49 3.69 6.35 1.86
N LEU A 50 3.98 5.74 3.01
CA LEU A 50 4.46 4.37 3.08
C LEU A 50 3.44 3.37 2.50
N ILE A 51 2.16 3.49 2.89
CA ILE A 51 1.11 2.60 2.40
C ILE A 51 0.83 2.87 0.91
N GLY A 52 0.75 4.14 0.51
CA GLY A 52 0.54 4.53 -0.88
C GLY A 52 1.65 4.04 -1.82
N THR A 53 2.90 4.07 -1.38
CA THR A 53 4.04 3.53 -2.15
C THR A 53 3.94 2.02 -2.34
N ARG A 54 3.52 1.28 -1.30
CA ARG A 54 3.29 -0.17 -1.40
C ARG A 54 2.16 -0.48 -2.37
N LEU A 55 1.03 0.23 -2.26
CA LEU A 55 -0.10 0.08 -3.15
C LEU A 55 0.29 0.36 -4.61
N LEU A 56 1.05 1.43 -4.87
CA LEU A 56 1.54 1.76 -6.21
C LEU A 56 2.41 0.63 -6.79
N ASN A 57 3.33 0.08 -5.99
CA ASN A 57 4.17 -1.04 -6.43
C ASN A 57 3.34 -2.28 -6.79
N LYS A 58 2.25 -2.56 -6.05
CA LYS A 58 1.34 -3.66 -6.34
C LYS A 58 0.57 -3.44 -7.64
N LEU A 59 0.05 -2.23 -7.84
CA LEU A 59 -0.67 -1.86 -9.07
C LEU A 59 0.23 -1.95 -10.30
N GLN A 60 1.45 -1.41 -10.22
CA GLN A 60 2.43 -1.49 -11.31
C GLN A 60 2.88 -2.93 -11.61
N HIS A 61 2.93 -3.79 -10.60
CA HIS A 61 3.20 -5.21 -10.83
C HIS A 61 2.05 -5.90 -11.55
N ASN A 62 0.79 -5.62 -11.14
CA ASN A 62 -0.38 -6.16 -11.80
C ASN A 62 -0.52 -5.70 -13.27
N GLU A 63 -0.25 -4.42 -13.56
CA GLU A 63 -0.22 -3.88 -14.94
C GLU A 63 0.80 -4.62 -15.82
N ARG A 64 1.99 -4.92 -15.28
CA ARG A 64 3.03 -5.69 -16.00
C ARG A 64 2.66 -7.15 -16.26
N ILE A 65 1.79 -7.72 -15.44
CA ILE A 65 1.23 -9.07 -15.69
C ILE A 65 0.21 -8.99 -16.83
N GLU A 66 -0.65 -7.97 -16.85
CA GLU A 66 -1.65 -7.78 -17.92
C GLU A 66 -1.03 -7.51 -19.30
N ASP A 67 0.10 -6.78 -19.37
CA ASP A 67 0.82 -6.50 -20.62
C ASP A 67 1.72 -7.66 -21.10
N GLY A 68 1.91 -8.68 -20.26
CA GLY A 68 2.82 -9.82 -20.49
C GLY A 68 2.17 -11.09 -21.05
N GLU A 69 0.84 -11.08 -21.25
CA GLU A 69 0.06 -12.07 -22.01
C GLU A 69 -0.26 -11.60 -23.44
#